data_AF-A0A290GJ40-F1
#
_entry.id   AF-A0A290GJ40-F1
#
_cell.length_a   1.000
_cell.length_b   1.000
_cell.length_c   1.000
_cell.angle_alpha   90.00
_cell.angle_beta   90.00
_cell.angle_gamma   90.00
#
_symmetry.space_group_name_H-M   'P 1'
#
loop_
_entity.id
_entity.type
_entity.pdbx_description
1 polymer ?
#
loop_
_entity_poly.entity_id
_entity_poly.type
_entity_poly.pdbx_seq_one_letter_code
_entity_poly.pdbx_strand_id
1 'polypeptide(L)'
;MDGRRSRHTDDTDVLLRIHHVIGELPTYGYRRVWALLRRQAELDGMPAINAKRVYRIMRQNALLLERKPLYRHRNGHIQAEWL
;
A
#
# COMPACT_ATOMS: atom_id res chain seq x y z
N MET A 1 24.46 -16.95 -6.70
CA MET A 1 23.03 -17.09 -6.32
C MET A 1 22.65 -15.88 -5.47
N ASP A 2 22.04 -14.84 -6.07
CA ASP A 2 21.64 -13.63 -5.36
C ASP A 2 20.59 -13.94 -4.28
N GLY A 3 21.01 -13.91 -3.01
CA GLY A 3 20.19 -14.15 -1.82
C GLY A 3 19.15 -13.08 -1.52
N ARG A 4 18.63 -12.36 -2.52
CA ARG A 4 17.54 -11.39 -2.37
C ARG A 4 16.17 -12.07 -2.33
N ARG A 5 16.06 -13.21 -1.64
CA ARG A 5 14.75 -13.71 -1.22
C ARG A 5 14.23 -12.68 -0.22
N SER A 6 13.35 -11.80 -0.72
CA SER A 6 12.45 -11.02 0.11
C SER A 6 12.00 -11.95 1.23
N ARG A 7 12.40 -11.68 2.47
CA ARG A 7 11.78 -12.35 3.61
C ARG A 7 10.29 -12.08 3.41
N HIS A 8 9.55 -13.12 3.06
CA HIS A 8 8.11 -13.08 3.05
C HIS A 8 7.74 -13.07 4.53
N THR A 9 7.98 -11.93 5.20
CA THR A 9 7.42 -11.69 6.51
C THR A 9 5.93 -11.74 6.26
N ASP A 10 5.26 -12.66 6.94
CA ASP A 10 3.86 -12.96 6.72
C ASP A 10 3.07 -11.64 6.65
N ASP A 11 2.67 -11.28 5.43
CA ASP A 11 1.94 -10.04 5.15
C ASP A 11 0.45 -10.26 5.48
N THR A 12 0.05 -11.49 5.81
CA THR A 12 -1.32 -11.90 6.14
C THR A 12 -1.86 -11.19 7.37
N ASP A 13 -1.12 -11.14 8.48
CA ASP A 13 -1.55 -10.42 9.69
C ASP A 13 -1.77 -8.93 9.43
N VAL A 14 -0.86 -8.32 8.64
CA VAL A 14 -0.95 -6.92 8.28
C VAL A 14 -2.13 -6.69 7.34
N LEU A 15 -2.37 -7.61 6.39
CA LEU A 15 -3.50 -7.57 5.47
C LEU A 15 -4.84 -7.68 6.22
N LEU A 16 -4.96 -8.57 7.19
CA LEU A 16 -6.15 -8.70 8.05
C LEU A 16 -6.42 -7.39 8.82
N ARG A 17 -5.39 -6.80 9.42
CA ARG A 17 -5.50 -5.49 10.09
C ARG A 17 -5.88 -4.38 9.13
N ILE A 18 -5.35 -4.39 7.90
CA ILE A 18 -5.72 -3.43 6.85
C ILE A 18 -7.20 -3.61 6.46
N HIS A 19 -7.68 -4.83 6.26
CA HIS A 19 -9.08 -5.10 5.95
C HIS A 19 -10.01 -4.61 7.05
N HIS A 20 -9.66 -4.81 8.32
CA HIS A 20 -10.42 -4.27 9.44
C HIS A 20 -10.52 -2.74 9.37
N VAL A 21 -9.40 -2.06 9.10
CA VAL A 21 -9.38 -0.58 8.98
C VAL A 21 -10.15 -0.07 7.75
N ILE A 22 -10.09 -0.77 6.62
CA ILE A 22 -10.77 -0.37 5.38
C ILE A 22 -12.27 -0.68 5.43
N GLY A 23 -12.68 -1.79 6.07
CA GLY A 23 -14.08 -2.17 6.21
C GLY A 23 -14.92 -1.09 6.88
N GLU A 24 -14.33 -0.36 7.83
CA GLU A 24 -14.96 0.78 8.49
C GLU A 24 -15.00 2.03 7.59
N LEU A 25 -13.99 2.24 6.74
CA LEU A 25 -13.73 3.51 6.05
C LEU A 25 -13.16 3.30 4.64
N PRO A 26 -13.99 3.00 3.62
CA PRO A 26 -13.54 2.73 2.25
C PRO A 26 -12.88 3.95 1.55
N THR A 27 -13.00 5.15 2.15
CA THR A 27 -12.39 6.40 1.64
C THR A 27 -10.94 6.62 2.09
N TYR A 28 -10.35 5.66 2.82
CA TYR A 28 -9.02 5.82 3.39
C TYR A 28 -7.92 5.32 2.45
N GLY A 29 -7.08 6.26 1.99
CA GLY A 29 -5.84 5.92 1.29
C GLY A 29 -4.77 5.37 2.24
N TYR A 30 -3.75 4.73 1.67
CA TYR A 30 -2.71 4.01 2.41
C TYR A 30 -2.00 4.82 3.52
N ARG A 31 -1.92 6.15 3.40
CA ARG A 31 -1.32 7.02 4.42
C ARG A 31 -2.13 7.03 5.72
N ARG A 32 -3.46 7.05 5.65
CA ARG A 32 -4.33 7.01 6.83
C ARG A 32 -4.33 5.63 7.46
N VAL A 33 -4.42 4.58 6.62
CA VAL A 33 -4.31 3.19 7.06
C VAL A 33 -2.99 2.97 7.81
N TRP A 34 -1.86 3.45 7.27
CA TRP A 34 -0.57 3.35 7.96
C TRP A 34 -0.54 4.07 9.31
N ALA A 35 -1.11 5.27 9.42
CA ALA A 35 -1.13 6.01 10.69
C ALA A 35 -1.93 5.25 11.78
N LEU A 36 -3.06 4.64 11.41
CA LEU A 36 -3.86 3.82 12.32
C LEU A 36 -3.12 2.56 12.75
N LEU A 37 -2.53 1.83 11.78
CA LEU A 37 -1.74 0.65 12.07
C LEU A 37 -0.54 0.93 12.97
N ARG A 38 0.11 2.09 12.79
CA ARG A 38 1.21 2.53 13.65
C ARG A 38 0.74 2.83 15.06
N ARG A 39 -0.36 3.57 15.21
CA ARG A 39 -0.95 3.86 16.53
C ARG A 39 -1.35 2.57 17.25
N GLN A 40 -1.93 1.60 16.54
CA GLN A 40 -2.27 0.30 17.13
C GLN A 40 -1.02 -0.48 17.54
N ALA A 41 0.02 -0.49 16.70
CA ALA A 41 1.27 -1.15 17.05
C ALA A 41 1.94 -0.53 18.30
N GLU A 42 1.89 0.81 18.44
CA GLU A 42 2.40 1.51 19.62
C GLU A 42 1.61 1.14 20.89
N LEU A 43 0.28 0.98 20.79
CA LEU A 43 -0.56 0.52 21.91
C LEU A 43 -0.31 -0.95 22.27
N ASP A 44 -0.13 -1.80 21.28
CA ASP A 44 0.10 -3.24 21.45
C ASP A 44 1.55 -3.56 21.88
N GLY A 45 2.44 -2.56 21.96
CA GLY A 45 3.88 -2.77 22.18
C GLY A 45 4.58 -3.50 21.02
N MET A 46 3.96 -3.52 19.86
CA MET A 46 4.44 -4.20 18.66
C MET A 46 5.39 -3.30 17.84
N PRO A 47 6.30 -3.88 17.04
CA PRO A 47 7.16 -3.09 16.18
C PRO A 47 6.35 -2.28 15.16
N ALA A 48 6.73 -1.02 14.99
CA ALA A 48 6.06 -0.12 14.05
C ALA A 48 6.12 -0.66 12.61
N ILE A 49 4.95 -0.70 11.96
CA ILE A 49 4.84 -1.18 10.58
C ILE A 49 5.33 -0.09 9.60
N ASN A 50 6.21 -0.46 8.67
CA ASN A 50 6.75 0.46 7.68
C ASN A 50 5.66 0.87 6.66
N ALA A 51 5.54 2.17 6.38
CA ALA A 51 4.59 2.71 5.39
C ALA A 51 4.74 2.08 3.99
N LYS A 52 5.97 1.76 3.56
CA LYS A 52 6.23 1.10 2.27
C LYS A 52 5.63 -0.31 2.21
N ARG A 53 5.63 -1.03 3.35
CA ARG A 53 5.03 -2.37 3.47
C ARG A 53 3.52 -2.29 3.30
N VAL A 54 2.87 -1.35 4.00
CA VAL A 54 1.43 -1.08 3.87
C VAL A 54 1.05 -0.72 2.43
N TYR A 55 1.80 0.18 1.79
CA TYR A 55 1.57 0.54 0.38
C TYR A 55 1.65 -0.67 -0.55
N ARG A 56 2.67 -1.51 -0.40
CA ARG A 56 2.85 -2.69 -1.24
C ARG A 56 1.68 -3.67 -1.09
N ILE A 57 1.30 -3.98 0.15
CA ILE A 57 0.19 -4.89 0.45
C ILE A 57 -1.13 -4.35 -0.11
N MET A 58 -1.44 -3.07 0.13
CA MET A 58 -2.66 -2.45 -0.40
C MET A 58 -2.68 -2.41 -1.93
N ARG A 59 -1.52 -2.16 -2.57
CA ARG A 59 -1.41 -2.18 -4.04
C ARG A 59 -1.61 -3.58 -4.61
N GLN A 60 -1.01 -4.61 -3.99
CA GLN A 60 -1.11 -6.00 -4.44
C GLN A 60 -2.53 -6.56 -4.28
N ASN A 61 -3.28 -6.09 -3.28
CA ASN A 61 -4.65 -6.53 -3.00
C ASN A 61 -5.73 -5.58 -3.59
N ALA A 62 -5.34 -4.67 -4.51
CA ALA A 62 -6.24 -3.69 -5.12
C ALA A 62 -7.06 -2.84 -4.11
N LEU A 63 -6.51 -2.60 -2.92
CA LEU A 63 -7.14 -1.85 -1.82
C LEU A 63 -6.87 -0.34 -1.88
N LEU A 64 -6.15 0.13 -2.91
CA LEU A 64 -5.93 1.55 -3.11
C LEU A 64 -7.14 2.15 -3.82
N LEU A 65 -7.65 3.26 -3.28
CA LEU A 65 -8.60 4.11 -3.99
C LEU A 65 -8.10 4.38 -5.40
N GLU A 66 -8.97 4.19 -6.39
CA GLU A 66 -8.69 4.52 -7.78
C GLU A 66 -8.37 6.00 -7.89
N ARG A 67 -7.08 6.30 -7.86
CA ARG A 67 -6.59 7.57 -8.33
C ARG A 67 -6.61 7.45 -9.85
N LYS A 68 -7.63 8.07 -10.46
CA LYS A 68 -7.66 8.34 -11.90
C LYS A 68 -6.23 8.71 -12.34
N PRO A 69 -5.54 7.89 -13.14
CA PRO A 69 -4.18 8.21 -13.53
C PRO A 69 -4.27 9.45 -14.41
N LEU A 70 -3.97 10.63 -13.85
CA LEU A 70 -3.36 11.66 -14.66
C LEU A 70 -2.08 11.01 -15.15
N TYR A 71 -2.10 10.59 -16.42
CA TYR A 71 -1.00 9.97 -17.13
C TYR A 71 0.25 10.81 -16.88
N ARG A 72 1.03 10.44 -15.87
CA ARG A 72 2.34 11.04 -15.65
C ARG A 72 3.27 10.26 -16.56
N HIS A 73 3.28 10.68 -17.82
CA HIS A 73 4.21 10.18 -18.82
C HIS A 73 5.62 10.28 -18.24
N ARG A 74 6.20 9.13 -17.89
CA ARG A 74 7.64 9.03 -17.69
C ARG A 74 8.23 8.96 -19.10
N ASN A 75 8.96 10.01 -19.42
CA ASN A 75 9.79 10.18 -20.62
C ASN A 75 9.03 10.84 -21.78
N GLY A 76 9.49 12.06 -22.11
CA GLY A 76 8.92 12.93 -23.12
C GLY A 76 9.26 12.46 -24.53
N HIS A 77 8.35 11.70 -25.12
CA HIS A 77 8.21 11.65 -26.57
C HIS A 77 6.72 11.45 -26.88
N ILE A 78 6.10 12.48 -27.43
CA ILE A 78 4.71 12.45 -27.88
C ILE A 78 4.80 12.05 -29.36
N GLN A 79 4.48 10.81 -29.70
CA GLN A 79 3.92 10.54 -31.03
C GLN A 79 2.41 10.47 -30.84
N ALA A 80 1.77 11.60 -31.13
CA ALA A 80 0.34 11.65 -31.33
C ALA A 80 0.09 11.19 -32.77
N GLU A 81 -0.41 9.97 -32.92
CA GLU A 81 -1.15 9.56 -34.11
C GLU A 81 -2.45 8.91 -33.61
N TRP A 82 -3.45 9.76 -33.40
CA TRP A 82 -4.85 9.35 -33.46
C TRP A 82 -5.38 9.93 -34.77
N LEU A 83 -5.37 9.10 -35.82
CA LEU A 83 -5.91 9.27 -37.20
C LEU A 83 -5.58 10.57 -37.94
#